data_AF-A0AAJ7SQ60-F1
#
_entry.id   AF-A0AAJ7SQ60-F1
#
_cell.length_a   1.000
_cell.length_b   1.000
_cell.length_c   1.000
_cell.angle_alpha   90.00
_cell.angle_beta   90.00
_cell.angle_gamma   90.00
#
_symmetry.space_group_name_H-M   'P 1'
#
loop_
_entity.id
_entity.type
_entity.pdbx_description
1 polymer ?
#
loop_
_entity_poly.entity_id
_entity_poly.type
_entity_poly.pdbx_seq_one_letter_code
_entity_poly.pdbx_strand_id
1 'polypeptide(L)'
;MNIHRRHSPLLHPPAVVIEDSARARRGLLRLSARARLAPGSVQRKERDTRKKVTMVHLGLALSRRYVSGHIVIRMALGGCTNRPVYNIVTMFNKRARDAPYLEQVGTYDPMPNAWGQRLVGVNLERISYWLASGAQLSTPVAKLLGLSGFLPLHPMTITAAERKQRQHEKQQRAEAEASRVEEKAES
;
A
#
# COMPACT_ATOMS: atom_id res chain seq x y z
N MET A 1 -43.20 12.90 -43.16
CA MET A 1 -43.94 12.44 -41.96
C MET A 1 -42.99 12.46 -40.77
N ASN A 2 -43.22 13.42 -39.88
CA ASN A 2 -42.45 13.66 -38.65
C ASN A 2 -42.71 12.58 -37.62
N ILE A 3 -41.67 12.02 -37.00
CA ILE A 3 -41.77 11.41 -35.67
C ILE A 3 -40.48 11.65 -34.90
N HIS A 4 -40.62 12.43 -33.83
CA HIS A 4 -39.54 12.99 -33.02
C HIS A 4 -38.98 11.94 -32.07
N ARG A 5 -37.66 11.70 -32.11
CA ARG A 5 -36.93 10.99 -31.04
C ARG A 5 -36.87 11.91 -29.82
N ARG A 6 -37.60 11.59 -28.74
CA ARG A 6 -37.46 12.27 -27.45
C ARG A 6 -36.22 11.71 -26.74
N HIS A 7 -35.20 12.55 -26.61
CA HIS A 7 -34.07 12.34 -25.72
C HIS A 7 -34.51 12.67 -24.29
N SER A 8 -34.47 11.70 -23.38
CA SER A 8 -34.66 11.95 -21.94
C SER A 8 -33.32 12.34 -21.30
N PRO A 9 -33.17 13.52 -20.68
CA PRO A 9 -31.94 13.88 -19.99
C PRO A 9 -31.92 13.33 -18.56
N LEU A 10 -30.73 12.94 -18.15
CA LEU A 10 -30.33 12.40 -16.84
C LEU A 10 -30.62 13.41 -15.71
N LEU A 11 -31.41 13.00 -14.71
CA LEU A 11 -31.58 13.75 -13.46
C LEU A 11 -30.53 13.28 -12.44
N HIS A 12 -29.50 14.10 -12.22
CA HIS A 12 -28.63 14.02 -11.04
C HIS A 12 -29.27 14.81 -9.88
N PRO A 13 -29.26 14.32 -8.64
CA PRO A 13 -29.62 15.13 -7.48
C PRO A 13 -28.50 16.13 -7.13
N PRO A 14 -28.81 17.37 -6.69
CA PRO A 14 -27.81 18.37 -6.32
C PRO A 14 -27.16 18.08 -4.96
N ALA A 15 -25.86 18.31 -4.89
CA ALA A 15 -25.06 18.29 -3.67
C ALA A 15 -25.48 19.43 -2.73
N VAL A 16 -25.78 19.10 -1.47
CA VAL A 16 -26.02 20.07 -0.40
C VAL A 16 -24.67 20.48 0.19
N VAL A 17 -24.32 21.74 -0.04
CA VAL A 17 -23.19 22.46 0.55
C VAL A 17 -23.58 22.88 1.97
N ILE A 18 -22.74 22.58 2.95
CA ILE A 18 -22.85 23.11 4.32
C ILE A 18 -21.57 23.89 4.60
N GLU A 19 -21.65 25.21 4.54
CA GLU A 19 -20.62 26.12 5.06
C GLU A 19 -21.15 26.94 6.25
N ASP A 20 -20.32 26.92 7.29
CA ASP A 20 -20.03 27.88 8.35
C ASP A 20 -21.06 28.92 8.83
N SER A 21 -21.24 28.95 10.15
CA SER A 21 -21.60 30.20 10.84
C SER A 21 -20.96 30.31 12.23
N ALA A 22 -20.00 31.22 12.28
CA ALA A 22 -19.51 32.05 13.38
C ALA A 22 -20.28 32.02 14.73
N ARG A 23 -19.52 31.96 15.83
CA ARG A 23 -19.93 32.56 17.11
C ARG A 23 -18.79 33.34 17.77
N ALA A 24 -18.89 34.65 17.63
CA ALA A 24 -18.11 35.65 18.35
C ALA A 24 -18.61 35.84 19.80
N ARG A 25 -17.74 36.45 20.64
CA ARG A 25 -17.95 37.36 21.80
C ARG A 25 -17.03 36.96 22.96
N ARG A 26 -16.40 37.83 23.75
CA ARG A 26 -16.19 39.29 23.89
C ARG A 26 -15.22 39.41 25.08
N GLY A 27 -14.30 40.39 25.10
CA GLY A 27 -13.55 40.65 26.34
C GLY A 27 -12.34 41.58 26.26
N LEU A 28 -12.59 42.88 26.03
CA LEU A 28 -11.76 44.04 26.43
C LEU A 28 -11.41 43.96 27.94
N LEU A 29 -10.38 44.55 28.58
CA LEU A 29 -9.43 45.65 28.37
C LEU A 29 -8.45 45.59 29.57
N ARG A 30 -7.21 46.11 29.43
CA ARG A 30 -6.74 47.34 30.14
C ARG A 30 -5.23 47.59 29.94
N LEU A 31 -4.95 48.85 29.61
CA LEU A 31 -3.64 49.50 29.55
C LEU A 31 -3.01 49.60 30.95
N SER A 32 -1.66 49.60 31.03
CA SER A 32 -0.89 50.83 31.30
C SER A 32 0.62 50.58 31.46
N ALA A 33 1.38 51.30 30.63
CA ALA A 33 2.75 51.82 30.75
C ALA A 33 3.57 51.62 32.05
N ARG A 34 4.88 51.35 31.91
CA ARG A 34 5.94 52.37 32.06
C ARG A 34 7.34 51.80 31.81
N ALA A 35 8.09 52.49 30.94
CA ALA A 35 9.52 52.33 30.74
C ALA A 35 10.33 52.88 31.92
N ARG A 36 11.54 52.34 32.13
CA ARG A 36 12.70 53.06 32.68
C ARG A 36 14.01 52.42 32.16
N LEU A 37 14.71 53.17 31.32
CA LEU A 37 16.15 53.06 30.99
C LEU A 37 16.94 53.42 32.28
N ALA A 38 18.15 52.97 32.62
CA ALA A 38 19.46 52.87 31.96
C ALA A 38 20.49 52.38 33.05
N PRO A 39 21.83 52.52 32.92
CA PRO A 39 22.78 51.94 31.96
C PRO A 39 24.07 51.33 32.61
N GLY A 40 24.88 50.65 31.78
CA GLY A 40 26.35 50.53 31.92
C GLY A 40 26.87 49.45 32.87
N SER A 41 28.05 48.87 32.69
CA SER A 41 29.09 48.92 31.65
C SER A 41 30.19 47.92 32.06
N VAL A 42 31.14 47.67 31.14
CA VAL A 42 32.51 47.18 31.41
C VAL A 42 32.77 45.66 31.28
N GLN A 43 33.20 45.27 30.06
CA GLN A 43 34.48 44.60 29.70
C GLN A 43 34.91 43.34 30.48
N ARG A 44 35.63 42.35 29.95
CA ARG A 44 36.18 41.93 28.66
C ARG A 44 37.05 40.72 29.03
N LYS A 45 36.93 39.56 28.38
CA LYS A 45 38.12 38.73 28.15
C LYS A 45 37.93 37.78 27.00
N GLU A 46 38.99 37.71 26.23
CA GLU A 46 39.07 37.32 24.86
C GLU A 46 39.86 36.01 24.74
N ARG A 47 39.50 35.23 23.70
CA ARG A 47 40.21 34.09 23.09
C ARG A 47 40.34 32.79 23.90
N ASP A 48 39.71 31.75 23.36
CA ASP A 48 40.43 30.48 23.17
C ASP A 48 40.08 29.87 21.80
N THR A 49 40.96 30.12 20.83
CA THR A 49 40.98 29.47 19.52
C THR A 49 41.88 28.24 19.63
N ARG A 50 41.32 27.06 19.97
CA ARG A 50 42.01 25.79 19.75
C ARG A 50 41.04 24.60 19.76
N LYS A 51 41.02 23.92 18.61
CA LYS A 51 40.81 22.47 18.47
C LYS A 51 39.45 21.94 18.92
N LYS A 52 38.46 21.98 18.02
CA LYS A 52 37.40 20.95 17.97
C LYS A 52 37.28 20.41 16.54
N VAL A 53 38.15 19.43 16.30
CA VAL A 53 37.93 18.20 15.53
C VAL A 53 36.85 18.30 14.44
N THR A 54 37.26 18.61 13.21
CA THR A 54 36.54 18.15 12.02
C THR A 54 36.74 16.64 11.91
N MET A 55 36.09 15.88 12.81
CA MET A 55 36.01 14.44 12.71
C MET A 55 35.05 14.16 11.57
N VAL A 56 35.62 14.01 10.38
CA VAL A 56 35.20 13.09 9.32
C VAL A 56 33.78 12.57 9.55
N HIS A 57 32.79 13.34 9.08
CA HIS A 57 31.39 12.92 8.97
C HIS A 57 31.21 11.83 7.89
N LEU A 58 32.24 11.04 7.58
CA LEU A 58 32.13 9.85 6.73
C LEU A 58 31.81 8.56 7.53
N GLY A 59 31.78 8.61 8.87
CA GLY A 59 31.47 7.43 9.69
C GLY A 59 29.99 7.00 9.69
N LEU A 60 29.06 7.92 9.41
CA LEU A 60 27.62 7.64 9.43
C LEU A 60 27.01 7.37 8.03
N ALA A 61 27.75 7.67 6.96
CA ALA A 61 27.25 7.52 5.58
C ALA A 61 27.36 6.08 5.05
N LEU A 62 28.24 5.24 5.63
CA LEU A 62 28.48 3.86 5.18
C LEU A 62 27.97 2.81 6.16
N SER A 63 27.38 3.24 7.28
CA SER A 63 26.78 2.39 8.32
C SER A 63 25.26 2.34 8.22
N ARG A 64 24.69 2.56 7.01
CA ARG A 64 23.42 1.94 6.60
C ARG A 64 23.58 0.44 6.34
N ARG A 65 24.46 -0.20 7.14
CA ARG A 65 24.63 -1.63 7.24
C ARG A 65 23.26 -2.19 7.61
N TYR A 66 22.86 -3.26 6.93
CA TYR A 66 21.60 -3.96 7.14
C TYR A 66 21.63 -4.67 8.51
N VAL A 67 21.64 -3.93 9.63
CA VAL A 67 21.88 -4.50 10.98
C VAL A 67 20.72 -5.39 11.47
N SER A 68 19.61 -5.44 10.74
CA SER A 68 18.46 -6.31 11.07
C SER A 68 17.64 -6.68 9.82
N GLY A 69 18.26 -7.39 8.88
CA GLY A 69 17.57 -7.95 7.72
C GLY A 69 17.34 -9.45 7.88
N HIS A 70 16.11 -9.92 7.63
CA HIS A 70 15.84 -11.35 7.42
C HIS A 70 15.69 -11.64 5.93
N ILE A 71 15.80 -12.93 5.60
CA ILE A 71 15.59 -13.44 4.25
C ILE A 71 14.09 -13.60 4.02
N VAL A 72 13.62 -13.16 2.85
CA VAL A 72 12.23 -13.25 2.45
C VAL A 72 12.16 -13.89 1.07
N ILE A 73 11.24 -14.83 0.91
CA ILE A 73 10.81 -15.32 -0.41
C ILE A 73 9.64 -14.45 -0.86
N ARG A 74 9.87 -13.66 -1.91
CA ARG A 74 8.92 -12.68 -2.43
C ARG A 74 8.89 -12.66 -3.94
N MET A 75 7.90 -11.97 -4.50
CA MET A 75 7.81 -11.74 -5.94
C MET A 75 8.54 -10.45 -6.33
N ALA A 76 9.51 -10.57 -7.22
CA ALA A 76 10.06 -9.45 -7.97
C ALA A 76 9.22 -9.23 -9.23
N LEU A 77 8.93 -7.97 -9.57
CA LEU A 77 8.17 -7.65 -10.77
C LEU A 77 9.14 -7.48 -11.95
N GLY A 78 8.88 -8.19 -13.03
CA GLY A 78 9.53 -8.02 -14.31
C GLY A 78 8.50 -7.90 -15.43
N GLY A 79 8.99 -7.97 -16.67
CA GLY A 79 8.19 -7.80 -17.87
C GLY A 79 8.09 -6.35 -18.32
N CYS A 80 7.12 -6.09 -19.18
CA CYS A 80 6.88 -4.78 -19.78
C CYS A 80 5.60 -4.15 -19.21
N THR A 81 5.38 -2.87 -19.51
CA THR A 81 4.11 -2.20 -19.22
C THR A 81 2.93 -3.02 -19.75
N ASN A 82 1.88 -3.18 -18.93
CA ASN A 82 0.70 -4.01 -19.23
C ASN A 82 0.96 -5.52 -19.46
N ARG A 83 2.20 -5.99 -19.29
CA ARG A 83 2.56 -7.42 -19.33
C ARG A 83 3.43 -7.77 -18.13
N PRO A 84 2.83 -7.86 -16.92
CA PRO A 84 3.57 -8.22 -15.71
C PRO A 84 3.99 -9.69 -15.74
N VAL A 85 5.23 -9.95 -15.33
CA VAL A 85 5.75 -11.30 -15.04
C VAL A 85 6.40 -11.25 -13.67
N TYR A 86 6.07 -12.19 -12.80
CA TYR A 86 6.63 -12.22 -11.44
C TYR A 86 7.70 -13.31 -11.32
N ASN A 87 8.88 -12.94 -10.84
CA ASN A 87 9.90 -13.91 -10.46
C ASN A 87 9.81 -14.17 -8.96
N ILE A 88 9.72 -15.43 -8.55
CA ILE A 88 9.75 -15.83 -7.14
C ILE A 88 11.22 -15.92 -6.74
N VAL A 89 11.64 -15.00 -5.87
CA VAL A 89 13.04 -14.78 -5.52
C VAL A 89 13.26 -14.79 -4.02
N THR A 90 14.44 -15.26 -3.62
CA THR A 90 14.91 -15.17 -2.25
C THR A 90 15.82 -13.96 -2.11
N MET A 91 15.45 -13.01 -1.24
CA MET A 91 16.26 -11.81 -1.00
C MET A 91 16.08 -11.22 0.40
N PHE A 92 16.98 -10.33 0.80
CA PHE A 92 16.84 -9.59 2.05
C PHE A 92 15.64 -8.62 1.99
N ASN A 93 14.83 -8.59 3.05
CA ASN A 93 13.60 -7.77 3.12
C ASN A 93 13.83 -6.30 2.72
N LYS A 94 14.86 -5.67 3.30
CA LYS A 94 15.13 -4.23 3.14
C LYS A 94 15.65 -3.83 1.75
N ARG A 95 15.96 -4.78 0.87
CA ARG A 95 16.40 -4.47 -0.51
C ARG A 95 15.21 -3.99 -1.35
N ALA A 96 15.46 -3.18 -2.38
CA ALA A 96 14.43 -2.77 -3.34
C ALA A 96 13.80 -3.98 -4.03
N ARG A 97 12.54 -3.86 -4.47
CA ARG A 97 11.73 -4.98 -4.98
C ARG A 97 12.45 -5.77 -6.07
N ASP A 98 13.00 -5.05 -7.05
CA ASP A 98 13.60 -5.62 -8.27
C ASP A 98 15.14 -5.54 -8.23
N ALA A 99 15.72 -5.42 -7.03
CA ALA A 99 17.17 -5.47 -6.83
C ALA A 99 17.74 -6.89 -7.05
N PRO A 100 19.06 -7.02 -7.27
CA PRO A 100 19.72 -8.32 -7.32
C PRO A 100 19.37 -9.18 -6.09
N TYR A 101 18.81 -10.35 -6.37
CA TYR A 101 18.40 -11.35 -5.38
C TYR A 101 19.52 -12.36 -5.11
N LEU A 102 19.36 -13.21 -4.08
CA LEU A 102 20.32 -14.28 -3.79
C LEU A 102 20.13 -15.46 -4.75
N GLU A 103 18.87 -15.88 -4.92
CA GLU A 103 18.50 -17.01 -5.76
C GLU A 103 17.10 -16.79 -6.34
N GLN A 104 16.90 -17.22 -7.58
CA GLN A 104 15.58 -17.32 -8.19
C GLN A 104 15.06 -18.75 -7.98
N VAL A 105 13.91 -18.85 -7.32
CA VAL A 105 13.32 -20.14 -6.93
C VAL A 105 12.11 -20.50 -7.81
N GLY A 106 11.57 -19.54 -8.55
CA GLY A 106 10.46 -19.78 -9.46
C GLY A 106 10.02 -18.58 -10.28
N THR A 107 8.91 -18.74 -10.98
CA THR A 107 8.24 -17.75 -11.83
C THR A 107 6.73 -17.89 -11.72
N TYR A 108 6.02 -16.78 -11.95
CA TYR A 108 4.57 -16.72 -11.98
C TYR A 108 4.11 -15.77 -13.10
N ASP A 109 3.34 -16.30 -14.04
CA ASP A 109 2.65 -15.51 -15.07
C ASP A 109 1.18 -15.30 -14.66
N PRO A 110 0.77 -14.07 -14.32
CA PRO A 110 -0.62 -13.78 -13.97
C PRO A 110 -1.56 -13.78 -15.19
N MET A 111 -1.03 -13.58 -16.40
CA MET A 111 -1.84 -13.58 -17.61
C MET A 111 -2.12 -15.03 -18.03
N PRO A 112 -3.36 -15.36 -18.38
CA PRO A 112 -3.66 -16.67 -18.92
C PRO A 112 -2.96 -16.85 -20.28
N ASN A 113 -2.47 -18.05 -20.52
CA ASN A 113 -1.99 -18.47 -21.83
C ASN A 113 -3.16 -18.72 -22.81
N ALA A 114 -2.86 -19.17 -24.02
CA ALA A 114 -3.87 -19.50 -25.03
C ALA A 114 -4.89 -20.56 -24.57
N TRP A 115 -4.54 -21.38 -23.58
CA TRP A 115 -5.41 -22.41 -22.99
C TRP A 115 -6.15 -21.92 -21.72
N GLY A 116 -6.09 -20.64 -21.40
CA GLY A 116 -6.76 -20.07 -20.22
C GLY A 116 -6.06 -20.36 -18.88
N GLN A 117 -4.85 -20.91 -18.90
CA GLN A 117 -4.12 -21.33 -17.70
C GLN A 117 -3.08 -20.28 -17.28
N ARG A 118 -2.95 -20.07 -15.97
CA ARG A 118 -1.87 -19.26 -15.38
C ARG A 118 -0.72 -20.17 -15.00
N LEU A 119 0.47 -19.85 -15.49
CA LEU A 119 1.65 -20.68 -15.31
C LEU A 119 2.41 -20.28 -14.04
N VAL A 120 2.76 -21.27 -13.23
CA VAL A 120 3.59 -21.10 -12.04
C VAL A 120 4.68 -22.18 -12.09
N GLY A 121 5.94 -21.77 -12.19
CA GLY A 121 7.09 -22.66 -12.08
C GLY A 121 7.75 -22.48 -10.72
N VAL A 122 7.88 -23.55 -9.92
CA VAL A 122 8.45 -23.45 -8.57
C VAL A 122 9.39 -24.62 -8.29
N ASN A 123 10.59 -24.31 -7.79
CA ASN A 123 11.49 -25.33 -7.26
C ASN A 123 11.20 -25.57 -5.76
N LEU A 124 10.47 -26.66 -5.48
CA LEU A 124 10.01 -26.99 -4.13
C LEU A 124 11.16 -27.36 -3.17
N GLU A 125 12.21 -28.01 -3.68
CA GLU A 125 13.39 -28.38 -2.88
C GLU A 125 14.09 -27.14 -2.34
N ARG A 126 14.31 -26.16 -3.21
CA ARG A 126 14.96 -24.90 -2.84
C ARG A 126 14.09 -24.05 -1.92
N ILE A 127 12.77 -24.04 -2.11
CA ILE A 127 11.86 -23.39 -1.15
C ILE A 127 11.98 -24.04 0.23
N SER A 128 11.96 -25.37 0.29
CA SER A 128 12.07 -26.11 1.55
C SER A 128 13.38 -25.79 2.29
N TYR A 129 14.50 -25.73 1.56
CA TYR A 129 15.79 -25.33 2.10
C TYR A 129 15.77 -23.91 2.72
N TRP A 130 15.20 -22.94 2.01
CA TRP A 130 15.15 -21.56 2.49
C TRP A 130 14.18 -21.39 3.66
N LEU A 131 13.05 -22.10 3.67
CA LEU A 131 12.14 -22.14 4.81
C LEU A 131 12.82 -22.73 6.05
N ALA A 132 13.58 -23.82 5.90
CA ALA A 132 14.36 -24.41 6.98
C ALA A 132 15.47 -23.47 7.49
N SER A 133 16.02 -22.63 6.60
CA SER A 133 17.00 -21.59 6.94
C SER A 133 16.37 -20.36 7.62
N GLY A 134 15.05 -20.36 7.89
CA GLY A 134 14.35 -19.26 8.54
C GLY A 134 13.89 -18.14 7.60
N ALA A 135 13.80 -18.39 6.29
CA ALA A 135 13.24 -17.42 5.35
C ALA A 135 11.74 -17.22 5.60
N GLN A 136 11.30 -15.96 5.60
CA GLN A 136 9.88 -15.63 5.72
C GLN A 136 9.20 -15.60 4.34
N LEU A 137 7.93 -15.98 4.27
CA LEU A 137 7.14 -15.90 3.05
C LEU A 137 6.36 -14.60 2.99
N SER A 138 6.35 -13.95 1.81
CA SER A 138 5.37 -12.91 1.53
C SER A 138 3.96 -13.48 1.37
N THR A 139 2.92 -12.68 1.67
CA THR A 139 1.52 -13.11 1.58
C THR A 139 1.09 -13.67 0.22
N PRO A 140 1.48 -13.12 -0.96
CA PRO A 140 1.09 -13.71 -2.24
C PRO A 140 1.80 -15.05 -2.49
N VAL A 141 3.07 -15.19 -2.08
CA VAL A 141 3.80 -16.46 -2.21
C VAL A 141 3.19 -17.53 -1.31
N ALA A 142 2.82 -17.19 -0.07
CA ALA A 142 2.13 -18.11 0.83
C ALA A 142 0.78 -18.58 0.25
N LYS A 143 0.02 -17.68 -0.40
CA LYS A 143 -1.22 -18.06 -1.11
C LYS A 143 -0.94 -18.98 -2.29
N LEU A 144 0.09 -18.71 -3.10
CA LEU A 144 0.45 -19.58 -4.23
C LEU A 144 0.85 -20.99 -3.77
N LEU A 145 1.71 -21.09 -2.75
CA LEU A 145 2.13 -22.37 -2.19
C LEU A 145 0.97 -23.12 -1.49
N GLY A 146 0.01 -22.38 -0.95
CA GLY A 146 -1.25 -22.94 -0.44
C GLY A 146 -2.12 -23.55 -1.55
N LEU A 147 -2.20 -22.88 -2.70
CA LEU A 147 -2.93 -23.39 -3.87
C LEU A 147 -2.24 -24.58 -4.54
N SER A 148 -0.91 -24.66 -4.46
CA SER A 148 -0.16 -25.82 -4.99
C SER A 148 -0.24 -27.06 -4.10
N GLY A 149 -0.85 -26.97 -2.91
CA GLY A 149 -0.92 -28.05 -1.94
C GLY A 149 0.39 -28.29 -1.17
N PHE A 150 1.39 -27.41 -1.32
CA PHE A 150 2.67 -27.52 -0.59
C PHE A 150 2.54 -27.01 0.86
N LEU A 151 1.78 -25.93 1.05
CA LEU A 151 1.43 -25.38 2.36
C LEU A 151 -0.09 -25.48 2.58
N PRO A 152 -0.57 -25.38 3.83
CA PRO A 152 -2.00 -25.21 4.07
C PRO A 152 -2.52 -23.92 3.43
N LEU A 153 -3.81 -23.92 3.08
CA LEU A 153 -4.45 -22.76 2.47
C LEU A 153 -4.42 -21.56 3.44
N HIS A 154 -3.92 -20.41 2.95
CA HIS A 154 -3.82 -19.21 3.77
C HIS A 154 -5.21 -18.76 4.28
N PRO A 155 -5.37 -18.36 5.56
CA PRO A 155 -6.69 -18.07 6.16
C PRO A 155 -7.48 -17.01 5.39
N MET A 156 -6.79 -15.95 4.92
CA MET A 156 -7.44 -14.91 4.10
C MET A 156 -7.98 -15.41 2.75
N THR A 157 -7.51 -16.55 2.22
CA THR A 157 -8.08 -17.13 1.00
C THR A 157 -9.48 -17.68 1.28
N ILE A 158 -9.66 -18.35 2.43
CA ILE A 158 -10.96 -18.88 2.88
C ILE A 158 -11.92 -17.72 3.14
N THR A 159 -11.51 -16.75 3.97
CA THR A 159 -12.34 -15.59 4.29
C THR A 159 -12.70 -14.76 3.05
N ALA A 160 -11.78 -14.64 2.08
CA ALA A 160 -12.08 -13.93 0.82
C ALA A 160 -13.12 -14.69 -0.02
N ALA A 161 -13.07 -16.02 -0.04
CA ALA A 161 -14.07 -16.84 -0.72
C ALA A 161 -15.46 -16.67 -0.10
N GLU A 162 -15.56 -16.74 1.23
CA GLU A 162 -16.82 -16.50 1.96
C GLU A 162 -17.38 -15.10 1.70
N ARG A 163 -16.52 -14.07 1.72
CA ARG A 163 -16.94 -12.69 1.41
C ARG A 163 -17.47 -12.58 -0.01
N LYS A 164 -16.83 -13.23 -0.98
CA LYS A 164 -17.27 -13.25 -2.38
C LYS A 164 -18.62 -13.95 -2.54
N GLN A 165 -18.85 -15.07 -1.85
CA GLN A 165 -20.14 -15.76 -1.85
C GLN A 165 -21.26 -14.85 -1.32
N ARG A 166 -21.07 -14.22 -0.15
CA ARG A 166 -22.06 -13.28 0.41
C ARG A 166 -22.35 -12.10 -0.50
N GLN A 167 -21.35 -11.60 -1.23
CA GLN A 167 -21.54 -10.52 -2.20
C GLN A 167 -22.36 -10.98 -3.41
N HIS A 168 -22.06 -12.15 -3.94
CA HIS A 168 -22.80 -12.75 -5.05
C HIS A 168 -24.25 -13.02 -4.68
N GLU A 169 -24.52 -13.58 -3.49
CA GLU A 169 -25.89 -13.78 -3.00
C GLU A 169 -26.66 -12.46 -2.88
N LYS A 170 -26.02 -11.39 -2.40
CA LYS A 170 -26.64 -10.07 -2.34
C LYS A 170 -26.92 -9.50 -3.73
N GLN A 171 -25.99 -9.66 -4.66
CA GLN A 171 -26.16 -9.25 -6.06
C GLN A 171 -27.32 -9.99 -6.71
N GLN A 172 -27.37 -11.32 -6.58
CA GLN A 172 -28.45 -12.15 -7.09
C GLN A 172 -29.81 -11.77 -6.49
N ARG A 173 -29.87 -11.47 -5.19
CA ARG A 173 -31.11 -11.00 -4.55
C ARG A 173 -31.54 -9.65 -5.10
N ALA A 174 -30.61 -8.70 -5.27
CA ALA A 174 -30.90 -7.39 -5.84
C ALA A 174 -31.34 -7.49 -7.32
N GLU A 175 -30.71 -8.35 -8.11
CA GLU A 175 -31.08 -8.63 -9.51
C GLU A 175 -32.47 -9.32 -9.60
N ALA A 176 -32.76 -10.26 -8.70
CA ALA A 176 -34.06 -10.91 -8.62
C ALA A 176 -35.17 -9.96 -8.16
N GLU A 177 -34.86 -9.02 -7.26
CA GLU A 177 -35.80 -7.98 -6.84
C GLU A 177 -36.04 -6.97 -7.96
N ALA A 178 -35.00 -6.54 -8.68
CA ALA A 178 -35.12 -5.65 -9.83
C ALA A 178 -35.99 -6.25 -10.94
N SER A 179 -35.74 -7.50 -11.34
CA SER A 179 -36.55 -8.21 -12.35
C SER A 179 -38.01 -8.38 -11.92
N ARG A 180 -38.29 -8.69 -10.64
CA ARG A 180 -39.66 -8.76 -10.12
C ARG A 180 -40.39 -7.42 -10.12
N VAL A 181 -39.67 -6.30 -9.93
CA VAL A 181 -40.25 -4.96 -10.01
C VAL A 181 -40.56 -4.60 -11.45
N GLU A 182 -39.70 -4.97 -12.40
CA GLU A 182 -39.92 -4.78 -13.84
C GLU A 182 -41.15 -5.58 -14.33
N GLU A 183 -41.25 -6.87 -14.00
CA GLU A 183 -42.41 -7.71 -14.38
C GLU A 183 -43.75 -7.18 -13.81
N LYS A 184 -43.72 -6.61 -12.60
CA LYS A 184 -44.89 -5.98 -11.97
C LYS A 184 -45.25 -4.61 -12.55
N ALA A 185 -44.31 -3.92 -13.19
CA ALA A 185 -44.55 -2.64 -13.84
C ALA A 185 -45.12 -2.80 -15.25
N GLU A 186 -44.88 -3.96 -15.87
CA GLU A 186 -45.42 -4.32 -17.19
C GLU A 186 -46.81 -4.99 -17.14
N SER A 187 -47.25 -5.43 -15.95
CA SER A 187 -48.57 -6.04 -15.69
C SER A 187 -49.58 -5.00 -15.18
#